data_AF-A0A1Z9LYE1-F1
#
_entry.id   AF-A0A1Z9LYE1-F1
#
_cell.length_a   1.000
_cell.length_b   1.000
_cell.length_c   1.000
_cell.angle_alpha   90.00
_cell.angle_beta   90.00
_cell.angle_gamma   90.00
#
_symmetry.space_group_name_H-M   'P 1'
#
loop_
_entity.id
_entity.type
_entity.pdbx_description
1 polymer ?
#
loop_
_entity_poly.entity_id
_entity_poly.type
_entity_poly.pdbx_seq_one_letter_code
_entity_poly.pdbx_strand_id
1 'polypeptide(L)'
;MKTQLLCTFTSKPRLNDTLDIIITCNEVLYEKVYVFQNEKDLSQLICTYNIEYNYDYEESIIDTISLHRKKQSNTLYTINALNEVIREKNGGVLDKSYMVDWNEFNNTLLLTNDMGLQKIPTKIYQIVDTTSWKN
;
A
#
# COMPACT_ATOMS: atom_id res chain seq x y z
N MET A 1 17.93 7.95 -8.29
CA MET A 1 17.12 6.73 -8.05
C MET A 1 15.67 7.14 -7.90
N LYS A 2 14.78 6.65 -8.77
CA LYS A 2 13.32 6.77 -8.56
C LYS A 2 12.87 5.51 -7.83
N THR A 3 12.04 5.65 -6.81
CA THR A 3 11.53 4.52 -6.04
C THR A 3 10.04 4.36 -6.28
N GLN A 4 9.57 3.11 -6.19
CA GLN A 4 8.15 2.78 -6.24
C GLN A 4 7.78 2.03 -4.96
N LEU A 5 6.66 2.41 -4.35
CA LEU A 5 6.09 1.70 -3.22
C LEU A 5 5.07 0.70 -3.76
N LEU A 6 5.38 -0.58 -3.62
CA LEU A 6 4.47 -1.67 -3.96
C LEU A 6 3.73 -2.16 -2.71
N CYS A 7 2.60 -2.80 -2.97
CA CYS A 7 1.69 -3.35 -2.00
C CYS A 7 1.13 -4.67 -2.52
N THR A 8 1.42 -5.78 -1.83
CA THR A 8 0.85 -7.10 -2.12
C THR A 8 -0.19 -7.44 -1.07
N PHE A 9 -1.40 -7.77 -1.51
CA PHE A 9 -2.46 -8.23 -0.62
C PHE A 9 -2.28 -9.71 -0.30
N THR A 10 -2.43 -10.07 0.97
CA THR A 10 -2.33 -11.46 1.40
C THR A 10 -3.24 -11.76 2.59
N SER A 11 -3.25 -13.01 3.01
CA SER A 11 -3.96 -13.48 4.19
C SER A 11 -2.97 -14.01 5.22
N LYS A 12 -3.30 -13.95 6.50
CA LYS A 12 -2.45 -14.51 7.58
C LYS A 12 -1.84 -15.90 7.29
N PRO A 13 -2.61 -16.90 6.81
CA PRO A 13 -2.04 -18.22 6.53
C PRO A 13 -1.01 -18.27 5.39
N ARG A 14 -1.04 -17.28 4.49
CA ARG A 14 -0.19 -17.18 3.29
C ARG A 14 0.91 -16.11 3.42
N LEU A 15 1.01 -15.47 4.59
CA LEU A 15 1.93 -14.34 4.81
C LEU A 15 3.37 -14.74 4.50
N ASN A 16 3.77 -15.89 5.01
CA ASN A 16 5.09 -16.47 4.86
C ASN A 16 5.45 -16.67 3.38
N ASP A 17 4.61 -17.39 2.63
CA ASP A 17 4.79 -17.61 1.19
C ASP A 17 4.83 -16.28 0.41
N THR A 18 3.98 -15.32 0.78
CA THR A 18 3.96 -14.00 0.14
C THR A 18 5.26 -13.24 0.38
N LEU A 19 5.80 -13.26 1.60
CA LEU A 19 7.07 -12.63 1.93
C LEU A 19 8.23 -13.28 1.18
N ASP A 20 8.24 -14.61 1.07
CA ASP A 20 9.25 -15.35 0.29
C ASP A 20 9.24 -14.93 -1.18
N ILE A 21 8.06 -14.82 -1.79
CA ILE A 21 7.90 -14.34 -3.17
C ILE A 21 8.39 -12.90 -3.31
N ILE A 22 7.97 -11.99 -2.43
CA ILE A 22 8.38 -10.57 -2.47
C ILE A 22 9.90 -10.45 -2.44
N ILE A 23 10.55 -11.15 -1.51
CA ILE A 23 12.00 -11.06 -1.26
C ILE A 23 12.79 -11.75 -2.37
N THR A 24 12.29 -12.86 -2.92
CA THR A 24 12.98 -13.60 -3.99
C THR A 24 12.85 -12.90 -5.34
N CYS A 25 11.69 -12.30 -5.63
CA CYS A 25 11.41 -11.71 -6.93
C CYS A 25 11.78 -10.23 -7.05
N ASN A 26 12.15 -9.55 -5.95
CA ASN A 26 12.46 -8.13 -5.98
C ASN A 26 13.68 -7.79 -5.11
N GLU A 27 14.47 -6.81 -5.58
CA GLU A 27 15.41 -6.11 -4.72
C GLU A 27 14.65 -5.10 -3.85
N VAL A 28 14.33 -5.52 -2.61
CA VAL A 28 13.60 -4.68 -1.66
C VAL A 28 14.52 -3.59 -1.10
N LEU A 29 14.24 -2.34 -1.47
CA LEU A 29 14.95 -1.18 -0.95
C LEU A 29 14.70 -0.99 0.54
N TYR A 30 15.75 -0.50 1.22
CA TYR A 30 15.79 -0.28 2.67
C TYR A 30 15.62 -1.55 3.51
N GLU A 31 15.66 -2.73 2.88
CA GLU A 31 15.63 -4.03 3.55
C GLU A 31 14.40 -4.25 4.44
N LYS A 32 13.31 -3.49 4.21
CA LYS A 32 12.09 -3.56 5.02
C LYS A 32 10.84 -3.85 4.20
N VAL A 33 10.07 -4.83 4.65
CA VAL A 33 8.66 -5.01 4.28
C VAL A 33 7.80 -4.67 5.49
N TYR A 34 6.88 -3.71 5.33
CA TYR A 34 5.91 -3.36 6.37
C TYR A 34 4.62 -4.13 6.11
N VAL A 35 4.24 -4.99 7.07
CA VAL A 35 3.00 -5.76 7.03
C VAL A 35 1.96 -5.04 7.86
N PHE A 36 0.91 -4.58 7.20
CA PHE A 36 -0.27 -4.00 7.83
C PHE A 36 -1.38 -5.06 7.93
N GLN A 37 -2.25 -4.91 8.92
CA GLN A 37 -3.46 -5.69 9.08
C GLN A 37 -4.67 -4.78 8.91
N ASN A 38 -5.67 -5.24 8.17
CA ASN A 38 -6.98 -4.60 8.12
C ASN A 38 -7.67 -4.75 9.48
N GLU A 39 -8.10 -3.64 10.08
CA GLU A 39 -8.75 -3.68 11.40
C GLU A 39 -10.19 -4.20 11.35
N LYS A 40 -10.84 -4.13 10.18
CA LYS A 40 -12.19 -4.66 9.96
C LYS A 40 -12.19 -6.16 9.64
N ASP A 41 -11.10 -6.69 9.12
CA ASP A 41 -10.91 -8.11 8.84
C ASP A 41 -9.47 -8.52 9.19
N LEU A 42 -9.30 -9.10 10.38
CA LEU A 42 -8.00 -9.47 10.91
C LEU A 42 -7.32 -10.61 10.15
N SER A 43 -8.00 -11.28 9.23
CA SER A 43 -7.41 -12.29 8.36
C SER A 43 -6.63 -11.67 7.19
N GLN A 44 -6.97 -10.43 6.80
CA GLN A 44 -6.37 -9.72 5.69
C GLN A 44 -5.12 -8.94 6.12
N LEU A 45 -4.05 -9.12 5.35
CA LEU A 45 -2.77 -8.46 5.51
C LEU A 45 -2.36 -7.76 4.23
N ILE A 46 -1.56 -6.72 4.39
CA ILE A 46 -1.10 -5.85 3.31
C ILE A 46 0.42 -5.70 3.48
N CYS A 47 1.20 -6.27 2.57
CA CYS A 47 2.66 -6.21 2.59
C CYS A 47 3.13 -5.05 1.70
N THR A 48 3.79 -4.05 2.27
CA THR A 48 4.32 -2.91 1.52
C THR A 48 5.84 -2.87 1.52
N TYR A 49 6.43 -2.60 0.37
CA TYR A 49 7.88 -2.61 0.16
C TYR A 49 8.26 -1.65 -0.95
N ASN A 50 9.48 -1.10 -0.87
CA ASN A 50 9.98 -0.20 -1.90
C ASN A 50 10.88 -0.98 -2.86
N ILE A 51 10.79 -0.68 -4.14
CA ILE A 51 11.69 -1.18 -5.17
C ILE A 51 12.30 0.00 -5.95
N GLU A 52 13.40 -0.25 -6.66
CA GLU A 52 13.84 0.70 -7.68
C GLU A 52 12.84 0.71 -8.84
N TYR A 53 12.42 1.91 -9.25
CA TYR A 53 11.50 2.05 -10.37
C TYR A 53 12.20 1.70 -11.67
N ASN A 54 11.74 0.65 -12.35
CA ASN A 54 12.19 0.28 -13.68
C ASN A 54 11.03 0.42 -14.68
N TYR A 55 11.27 1.09 -15.81
CA TYR A 55 10.26 1.28 -16.86
C TYR A 55 9.80 -0.04 -17.49
N ASP A 56 10.65 -1.07 -17.46
CA ASP A 56 10.38 -2.40 -18.02
C ASP A 56 9.95 -3.42 -16.94
N TYR A 57 9.57 -2.95 -15.74
CA TYR A 57 9.08 -3.85 -14.68
C TYR A 57 7.73 -4.46 -15.09
N GLU A 58 7.72 -5.73 -15.45
CA GLU A 58 6.51 -6.54 -15.52
C GLU A 58 6.06 -6.85 -14.08
N GLU A 59 4.81 -6.48 -13.74
CA GLU A 59 4.16 -6.88 -12.47
C GLU A 59 4.10 -8.41 -12.41
N SER A 60 5.09 -9.01 -11.77
CA SER A 60 5.26 -10.46 -11.70
C SER A 60 4.57 -11.10 -10.49
N ILE A 61 4.19 -10.29 -9.49
CA ILE A 61 3.53 -10.77 -8.27
C ILE A 61 2.02 -10.50 -8.39
N ILE A 62 1.25 -11.58 -8.27
CA ILE A 62 -0.21 -11.54 -8.26
C ILE A 62 -0.69 -10.75 -7.03
N ASP A 63 -1.80 -10.01 -7.18
CA ASP A 63 -2.39 -9.19 -6.12
C ASP A 63 -1.47 -8.07 -5.61
N THR A 64 -0.52 -7.61 -6.45
CA THR A 64 0.33 -6.45 -6.18
C THR A 64 -0.17 -5.21 -6.92
N ILE A 65 -0.13 -4.07 -6.23
CA ILE A 65 -0.42 -2.75 -6.81
C ILE A 65 0.62 -1.73 -6.37
N SER A 66 0.76 -0.66 -7.16
CA SER A 66 1.53 0.53 -6.78
C SER A 66 0.73 1.45 -5.87
N LEU A 67 1.37 1.94 -4.80
CA LEU A 67 0.79 2.89 -3.86
C LEU A 67 1.66 4.14 -3.68
N HIS A 68 1.03 5.16 -3.13
CA HIS A 68 1.68 6.33 -2.55
C HIS A 68 1.45 6.35 -1.05
N ARG A 69 2.30 7.09 -0.33
CA ARG A 69 2.21 7.22 1.13
C ARG A 69 2.30 8.65 1.59
N LYS A 70 1.32 9.07 2.39
CA LYS A 70 1.43 10.28 3.20
C LYS A 70 2.02 9.91 4.56
N LYS A 71 3.31 10.19 4.75
CA LYS A 71 4.07 9.78 5.94
C LYS A 71 3.46 10.30 7.26
N GLN A 72 3.01 11.56 7.28
CA GLN A 72 2.54 12.24 8.50
C GLN A 72 1.31 11.57 9.14
N SER A 73 0.40 11.05 8.33
CA SER A 73 -0.84 10.40 8.77
C SER A 73 -0.77 8.88 8.64
N ASN A 74 0.36 8.34 8.16
CA ASN A 74 0.50 6.94 7.79
C ASN A 74 -0.60 6.45 6.82
N THR A 75 -1.06 7.31 5.92
CA THR A 75 -2.08 6.98 4.92
C THR A 75 -1.42 6.40 3.68
N LEU A 76 -1.92 5.27 3.20
CA LEU A 76 -1.55 4.65 1.93
C LEU A 76 -2.67 4.89 0.92
N TYR A 77 -2.35 5.16 -0.34
CA TYR A 77 -3.37 5.49 -1.35
C TYR A 77 -2.92 5.23 -2.79
N THR A 78 -3.86 4.90 -3.67
CA THR A 78 -3.65 4.99 -5.13
C THR A 78 -3.99 6.39 -5.63
N ILE A 79 -3.47 6.77 -6.80
CA ILE A 79 -3.82 8.06 -7.42
C ILE A 79 -5.33 8.17 -7.69
N ASN A 80 -5.98 7.08 -8.08
CA ASN A 80 -7.43 7.06 -8.28
C ASN A 80 -8.18 7.33 -6.97
N ALA A 81 -7.75 6.73 -5.86
CA ALA A 81 -8.34 7.02 -4.54
C ALA A 81 -8.14 8.48 -4.11
N LEU A 82 -6.98 9.06 -4.40
CA LEU A 82 -6.76 10.49 -4.14
C LEU A 82 -7.71 11.37 -4.97
N ASN A 83 -7.91 11.05 -6.25
CA ASN A 83 -8.84 11.80 -7.09
C ASN A 83 -10.27 11.72 -6.57
N GLU A 84 -10.71 10.55 -6.11
CA GLU A 84 -12.04 10.40 -5.50
C GLU A 84 -12.16 11.17 -4.17
N VAL A 85 -11.14 11.13 -3.32
CA VAL A 85 -11.12 11.98 -2.10
C VAL A 85 -11.26 13.47 -2.46
N ILE A 86 -10.54 13.94 -3.46
CA ILE A 86 -10.63 15.34 -3.91
C ILE A 86 -12.05 15.64 -4.39
N ARG A 87 -12.64 14.77 -5.22
CA ARG A 87 -14.02 14.96 -5.71
C ARG A 87 -15.03 14.98 -4.57
N GLU A 88 -14.98 14.01 -3.66
CA GLU A 88 -15.87 13.96 -2.48
C GLU A 88 -15.79 15.24 -1.65
N LYS A 89 -14.59 15.77 -1.48
CA LYS A 89 -14.31 16.94 -0.62
C LYS A 89 -14.47 18.29 -1.32
N ASN A 90 -14.50 18.30 -2.65
CA ASN A 90 -14.57 19.50 -3.48
C ASN A 90 -15.81 19.53 -4.37
N GLY A 91 -16.95 19.04 -3.86
CA GLY A 91 -18.25 19.14 -4.53
C GLY A 91 -18.33 18.42 -5.89
N GLY A 92 -17.59 17.33 -6.07
CA GLY A 92 -17.51 16.54 -7.30
C GLY A 92 -16.43 16.99 -8.29
N VAL A 93 -15.76 18.12 -8.02
CA VAL A 93 -14.77 18.70 -8.94
C VAL A 93 -13.37 18.18 -8.65
N LEU A 94 -12.72 17.63 -9.66
CA LEU A 94 -11.31 17.24 -9.57
C LEU A 94 -10.41 18.48 -9.72
N ASP A 95 -10.02 19.06 -8.59
CA ASP A 95 -9.06 20.16 -8.51
C ASP A 95 -7.74 19.65 -7.93
N LYS A 96 -6.68 19.64 -8.76
CA LYS A 96 -5.34 19.16 -8.35
C LYS A 96 -4.65 20.08 -7.35
N SER A 97 -5.14 21.31 -7.17
CA SER A 97 -4.64 22.25 -6.16
C SER A 97 -5.29 22.04 -4.78
N TYR A 98 -6.33 21.20 -4.71
CA TYR A 98 -7.04 20.92 -3.46
C TYR A 98 -6.12 20.27 -2.43
N MET A 99 -6.00 20.89 -1.26
CA MET A 99 -5.20 20.37 -0.15
C MET A 99 -6.06 19.45 0.71
N VAL A 100 -5.90 18.15 0.53
CA VAL A 100 -6.57 17.13 1.35
C VAL A 100 -6.09 17.21 2.80
N ASP A 101 -7.03 17.24 3.76
CA ASP A 101 -6.73 17.02 5.17
C ASP A 101 -6.48 15.52 5.42
N TRP A 102 -5.21 15.16 5.49
CA TRP A 102 -4.78 13.78 5.66
C TRP A 102 -5.03 13.22 7.05
N ASN A 103 -5.33 14.07 8.05
CA ASN A 103 -5.62 13.59 9.40
C ASN A 103 -6.92 12.78 9.45
N GLU A 104 -7.85 13.05 8.53
CA GLU A 104 -9.09 12.27 8.39
C GLU A 104 -8.86 10.82 7.96
N PHE A 105 -7.70 10.52 7.36
CA PHE A 105 -7.36 9.22 6.80
C PHE A 105 -6.19 8.57 7.53
N ASN A 106 -6.02 8.90 8.81
CA ASN A 106 -4.93 8.37 9.62
C ASN A 106 -4.96 6.83 9.62
N ASN A 107 -3.78 6.20 9.46
CA ASN A 107 -3.64 4.74 9.48
C ASN A 107 -4.67 4.03 8.58
N THR A 108 -4.80 4.48 7.34
CA THR A 108 -5.80 3.97 6.40
C THR A 108 -5.16 3.69 5.04
N LEU A 109 -5.59 2.61 4.40
CA LEU A 109 -5.38 2.36 2.97
C LEU A 109 -6.62 2.82 2.19
N LEU A 110 -6.40 3.73 1.23
CA LEU A 110 -7.43 4.29 0.35
C LEU A 110 -7.34 3.65 -1.04
N LEU A 111 -8.42 3.01 -1.46
CA LEU A 111 -8.56 2.35 -2.76
C LEU A 111 -9.85 2.79 -3.45
N THR A 112 -10.00 2.46 -4.72
CA THR A 112 -11.24 2.67 -5.49
C THR A 112 -11.72 1.35 -6.05
N ASN A 113 -13.02 1.09 -5.96
CA ASN A 113 -13.69 0.00 -6.66
C ASN A 113 -14.97 0.51 -7.33
N ASP A 114 -15.78 -0.39 -7.91
CA ASP A 114 -17.04 -0.03 -8.59
C ASP A 114 -18.06 0.68 -7.69
N MET A 115 -17.91 0.56 -6.37
CA MET A 115 -18.76 1.25 -5.38
C MET A 115 -18.19 2.60 -4.93
N GLY A 116 -17.04 3.03 -5.47
CA GLY A 116 -16.37 4.28 -5.14
C GLY A 116 -15.16 4.12 -4.21
N LEU A 117 -14.94 5.14 -3.37
CA LEU A 117 -13.78 5.20 -2.47
C LEU A 117 -13.93 4.20 -1.30
N GLN A 118 -12.98 3.26 -1.21
CA GLN A 118 -12.85 2.32 -0.12
C GLN A 118 -11.80 2.80 0.89
N LYS A 119 -12.18 2.82 2.17
CA LYS A 119 -11.34 3.22 3.30
C LYS A 119 -11.13 2.01 4.20
N ILE A 120 -9.91 1.46 4.18
CA ILE A 120 -9.52 0.30 4.95
C ILE A 120 -8.65 0.78 6.12
N PRO A 121 -9.16 0.80 7.37
CA PRO A 121 -8.33 1.11 8.52
C PRO A 121 -7.28 0.02 8.68
N THR A 122 -6.03 0.43 8.91
CA THR A 122 -4.89 -0.46 9.01
C THR A 122 -4.12 -0.22 10.30
N LYS A 123 -3.49 -1.28 10.80
CA LYS A 123 -2.49 -1.18 11.85
C LYS A 123 -1.26 -1.98 11.47
N ILE A 124 -0.09 -1.60 11.98
CA ILE A 124 1.11 -2.41 11.79
C ILE A 124 0.92 -3.75 12.48
N TYR A 125 1.08 -4.82 11.72
CA TYR A 125 1.09 -6.19 12.22
C TYR A 125 2.52 -6.65 12.50
N GLN A 126 3.42 -6.41 11.54
CA GLN A 126 4.82 -6.81 11.62
C GLN A 126 5.68 -5.93 10.71
N ILE A 127 6.95 -5.74 11.08
CA ILE A 127 7.97 -5.19 10.18
C ILE A 127 8.98 -6.30 9.96
N VAL A 128 9.19 -6.68 8.70
CA VAL A 128 10.10 -7.74 8.29
C VAL A 128 11.40 -7.13 7.78
N ASP A 129 12.51 -7.66 8.25
CA ASP A 129 13.85 -7.35 7.74
C ASP A 129 14.25 -8.41 6.71
N THR A 130 14.45 -8.00 5.47
CA THR A 130 14.70 -8.93 4.36
C THR A 130 16.08 -9.59 4.44
N THR A 131 17.04 -9.01 5.19
CA THR A 131 18.39 -9.59 5.34
C THR A 131 18.44 -10.75 6.33
N SER A 132 17.47 -10.80 7.25
CA SER A 132 17.37 -11.82 8.30
C SER A 132 16.19 -12.77 8.12
N TRP A 133 15.38 -12.56 7.06
CA TRP A 133 14.24 -13.41 6.75
C TRP A 133 14.70 -14.82 6.41
N LYS A 134 14.31 -15.77 7.26
CA LYS A 134 14.49 -17.21 7.08
C LYS A 134 13.19 -17.86 7.49
N ASN A 135 12.54 -18.48 6.52
CA ASN A 135 11.25 -19.14 6.67
C ASN A 135 11.41 -20.65 6.56
#